data_AF-C6HJH4-F1
#
_entry.id   AF-C6HJH4-F1
#
_cell.length_a   1.000
_cell.length_b   1.000
_cell.length_c   1.000
_cell.angle_alpha   90.00
_cell.angle_beta   90.00
_cell.angle_gamma   90.00
#
_symmetry.space_group_name_H-M   'P 1'
#
loop_
_entity.id
_entity.type
_entity.pdbx_description
1 polymer ?
#
loop_
_entity_poly.entity_id
_entity_poly.type
_entity_poly.pdbx_seq_one_letter_code
_entity_poly.pdbx_strand_id
1 'polypeptide(L)' 'MAPKKAKKSADNINSRLALVMKSGKVTLGYKSTLKSLRSGKAKLVIIAGNTPPLRKSELEYYSMLSKTSVHHFSGNNVR' A
#
# COMPACT_ATOMS: atom_id res chain seq x y z
N MET A 1 -1.62 -23.59 25.20
CA MET A 1 -1.42 -22.83 23.95
C MET A 1 -1.38 -21.34 24.31
N ALA A 2 -0.20 -20.72 24.37
CA ALA A 2 -0.05 -19.34 24.83
C ALA A 2 -0.50 -18.35 23.75
N PRO A 3 -1.27 -17.29 24.07
CA PRO A 3 -1.73 -16.32 23.08
C PRO A 3 -0.55 -15.46 22.63
N LYS A 4 -0.23 -15.52 21.32
CA LYS A 4 0.74 -14.61 20.70
C LYS A 4 0.20 -13.18 20.79
N LYS A 5 0.74 -12.40 21.74
CA LYS A 5 0.58 -10.94 21.81
C LYS A 5 1.09 -10.34 20.50
N ALA A 6 0.18 -9.85 19.66
CA ALA A 6 0.52 -9.10 18.45
C ALA A 6 1.25 -7.82 18.86
N LYS A 7 2.56 -7.77 18.60
CA LYS A 7 3.41 -6.61 18.87
C LYS A 7 2.95 -5.46 17.96
N LYS A 8 2.63 -4.31 18.56
CA LYS A 8 2.35 -3.02 17.89
C LYS A 8 3.47 -2.68 16.89
N SER A 9 3.28 -3.00 15.61
CA SER A 9 4.15 -2.56 14.49
C SER A 9 3.56 -1.40 13.69
N ALA A 10 2.36 -0.92 14.06
CA ALA A 10 1.66 0.15 13.35
C ALA A 10 2.42 1.49 13.41
N ASP A 11 3.13 1.78 14.51
CA ASP A 11 3.84 3.05 14.71
C ASP A 11 5.03 3.26 13.73
N ASN A 12 5.56 2.20 13.10
CA ASN A 12 6.74 2.31 12.21
C ASN A 12 6.38 2.57 10.73
N ILE A 13 5.16 2.28 10.29
CA ILE A 13 4.79 2.48 8.87
C ILE A 13 4.62 3.96 8.54
N ASN A 14 4.03 4.74 9.47
CA ASN A 14 3.73 6.15 9.28
C ASN A 14 5.01 7.00 9.20
N SER A 15 5.99 6.72 10.06
CA SER A 15 7.30 7.39 10.04
C SER A 15 8.08 7.08 8.75
N ARG A 16 8.06 5.81 8.30
CA ARG A 16 8.65 5.41 7.01
C ARG A 16 7.94 6.07 5.84
N LEU A 17 6.62 6.17 5.88
CA LEU A 17 5.84 6.83 4.86
C LEU A 17 6.18 8.33 4.78
N ALA A 18 6.31 9.02 5.91
CA ALA A 18 6.72 10.42 5.94
C ALA A 18 8.09 10.64 5.28
N LEU A 19 9.05 9.73 5.51
CA LEU A 19 10.36 9.79 4.86
C LEU A 19 10.24 9.59 3.34
N VAL A 20 9.48 8.59 2.90
CA VAL A 20 9.25 8.30 1.48
C VAL A 20 8.53 9.45 0.78
N MET A 21 7.63 10.16 1.47
CA MET A 21 6.99 11.36 0.92
C MET A 21 7.96 12.54 0.80
N LYS A 22 8.96 12.64 1.68
CA LYS A 22 9.94 13.73 1.67
C LYS A 22 10.99 13.58 0.57
N SER A 23 11.52 12.37 0.36
CA SER A 23 12.68 12.15 -0.53
C SER A 23 12.51 11.00 -1.53
N GLY A 24 11.43 10.22 -1.43
CA GLY A 24 11.17 9.09 -2.31
C GLY A 24 10.40 9.45 -3.58
N LYS A 25 10.38 8.52 -4.54
CA LYS A 25 9.51 8.60 -5.72
C LYS A 25 8.19 7.92 -5.40
N VAL A 26 7.12 8.70 -5.42
CA VAL A 26 5.77 8.22 -5.07
C VAL A 26 4.80 8.53 -6.20
N THR A 27 3.83 7.64 -6.38
CA THR A 27 2.68 7.86 -7.26
C THR A 27 1.42 7.70 -6.42
N LEU A 28 0.56 8.71 -6.45
CA LEU A 28 -0.69 8.74 -5.69
C LEU A 28 -1.89 8.68 -6.63
N GLY A 29 -2.93 7.96 -6.21
CA GLY A 29 -4.18 7.82 -6.96
C GLY A 29 -4.28 6.53 -7.77
N TYR A 30 -5.51 6.14 -8.07
CA TYR A 30 -5.81 4.83 -8.66
C TYR A 30 -5.23 4.64 -10.07
N LYS A 31 -5.54 5.54 -11.01
CA LYS A 31 -5.18 5.44 -12.43
C LYS A 31 -3.66 5.47 -12.64
N SER A 32 -2.97 6.32 -11.89
CA SER A 32 -1.52 6.49 -11.95
C SER A 32 -0.79 5.30 -11.34
N THR A 33 -1.28 4.75 -10.22
CA THR A 33 -0.74 3.52 -9.63
C THR A 33 -0.90 2.32 -10.57
N LEU A 34 -2.04 2.17 -11.25
CA LEU A 34 -2.21 1.14 -12.29
C LEU A 34 -1.21 1.28 -13.44
N LYS A 35 -0.93 2.51 -13.89
CA LYS A 35 0.10 2.76 -14.92
C LYS A 35 1.51 2.39 -14.41
N SER A 36 1.80 2.70 -13.15
CA SER A 36 3.09 2.37 -12.51
C SER A 36 3.28 0.85 -12.34
N LEU A 37 2.21 0.14 -11.96
CA LEU A 37 2.17 -1.32 -11.88
C LEU A 37 2.41 -1.97 -13.25
N ARG A 38 1.67 -1.55 -14.29
CA ARG A 38 1.83 -2.09 -15.65
C ARG A 38 3.21 -1.83 -16.26
N SER A 39 3.87 -0.73 -15.87
CA SER A 39 5.22 -0.41 -16.33
C SER A 39 6.32 -1.05 -15.48
N GLY A 40 5.98 -1.84 -14.45
CA GLY A 40 6.94 -2.51 -13.57
C GLY A 40 7.76 -1.55 -12.69
N LYS A 41 7.37 -0.27 -12.61
CA LYS A 41 8.09 0.74 -11.82
C LYS A 41 7.71 0.71 -10.33
N ALA A 42 6.53 0.17 -10.01
CA ALA A 42 6.03 0.07 -8.66
C ALA A 42 6.73 -1.07 -7.88
N LYS A 43 7.39 -0.72 -6.77
CA LYS A 43 8.03 -1.68 -5.86
C LYS A 43 7.18 -2.04 -4.63
N LEU A 44 6.28 -1.13 -4.24
CA LEU A 44 5.37 -1.28 -3.12
C LEU A 44 4.05 -0.57 -3.45
N VAL A 45 2.92 -1.20 -3.15
CA VAL A 45 1.58 -0.62 -3.23
C VAL A 45 0.99 -0.56 -1.83
N ILE A 46 0.48 0.61 -1.45
CA ILE A 46 -0.21 0.81 -0.17
C ILE A 46 -1.69 1.06 -0.46
N ILE A 47 -2.56 0.23 0.13
CA ILE A 47 -4.01 0.31 -0.07
C ILE A 47 -4.65 0.81 1.23
N ALA A 48 -5.38 1.93 1.18
CA ALA A 48 -6.12 2.46 2.31
C ALA A 48 -7.32 1.56 2.67
N GLY A 49 -7.69 1.53 3.95
CA GLY A 49 -8.74 0.67 4.48
C GLY A 49 -10.13 0.97 3.92
N ASN A 50 -10.39 2.22 3.51
CA ASN A 50 -11.65 2.65 2.91
C ASN A 50 -11.67 2.57 1.37
N THR A 51 -10.69 1.91 0.74
CA THR A 51 -10.68 1.68 -0.71
C THR A 51 -11.84 0.74 -1.08
N PRO A 52 -12.68 1.06 -2.10
CA PRO A 52 -13.78 0.19 -2.51
C PRO A 52 -13.31 -1.24 -2.84
N PRO A 53 -14.06 -2.29 -2.45
CA PRO A 53 -13.63 -3.68 -2.59
C PRO A 53 -13.20 -4.08 -4.00
N LEU A 54 -13.92 -3.59 -5.03
CA LEU A 54 -13.59 -3.85 -6.43
C LEU A 54 -12.21 -3.29 -6.81
N ARG A 55 -11.92 -2.04 -6.43
CA ARG A 55 -10.62 -1.40 -6.73
C ARG A 55 -9.48 -2.02 -5.92
N LYS A 56 -9.78 -2.45 -4.69
CA LYS A 56 -8.82 -3.17 -3.86
C LYS A 56 -8.42 -4.51 -4.52
N SER A 57 -9.40 -5.29 -4.94
CA SER A 57 -9.18 -6.57 -5.63
C SER A 57 -8.42 -6.38 -6.94
N GLU A 58 -8.74 -5.34 -7.70
CA GLU A 58 -8.03 -5.01 -8.94
C GLU A 58 -6.56 -4.63 -8.69
N LEU A 59 -6.28 -3.78 -7.69
CA LEU A 59 -4.91 -3.42 -7.28
C LEU A 59 -4.11 -4.63 -6.79
N GLU A 60 -4.72 -5.51 -6.00
CA GLU A 60 -4.11 -6.76 -5.53
C GLU A 60 -3.77 -7.69 -6.70
N TYR A 61 -4.69 -7.86 -7.64
CA TYR A 61 -4.49 -8.68 -8.83
C TYR A 61 -3.33 -8.16 -9.69
N TYR A 62 -3.31 -6.87 -10.01
CA TYR A 62 -2.21 -6.29 -10.78
C TYR A 62 -0.87 -6.35 -10.03
N SER A 63 -0.88 -6.19 -8.71
CA SER A 63 0.33 -6.30 -7.90
C SER A 63 0.86 -7.74 -7.87
N MET A 64 -0.03 -8.74 -7.89
CA MET A 64 0.36 -10.15 -8.00
C MET A 64 1.01 -10.43 -9.36
N LEU A 65 0.44 -9.92 -10.46
CA LEU A 65 1.02 -10.07 -11.80
C LEU A 65 2.39 -9.41 -11.92
N SER A 66 2.57 -8.21 -11.34
CA SER A 66 3.85 -7.48 -11.37
C SER A 66 4.83 -7.91 -10.29
N LYS A 67 4.48 -8.90 -9.45
CA LYS A 67 5.27 -9.33 -8.28
C LYS A 67 5.62 -8.17 -7.34
N THR A 68 4.73 -7.20 -7.22
CA THR A 68 4.89 -6.02 -6.37
C THR A 68 4.35 -6.30 -4.97
N SER A 69 5.06 -5.85 -3.93
CA SER A 69 4.60 -6.01 -2.54
C SER A 69 3.36 -5.15 -2.27
N VAL A 70 2.37 -5.69 -1.56
CA VAL A 70 1.14 -4.99 -1.18
C VAL A 70 1.08 -4.86 0.33
N HIS A 71 0.81 -3.65 0.82
CA HIS A 71 0.60 -3.37 2.23
C HIS A 71 -0.78 -2.77 2.47
N HIS A 72 -1.61 -3.47 3.23
CA HIS A 72 -2.91 -2.94 3.67
C HIS A 72 -2.71 -1.95 4.81
N PHE A 73 -3.08 -0.70 4.56
CA PHE A 73 -3.03 0.34 5.56
C PHE A 73 -4.39 0.46 6.25
N SER A 74 -4.40 0.42 7.58
CA SER A 74 -5.64 0.50 8.38
C SER A 74 -6.28 1.88 8.38
N GLY A 75 -5.58 2.93 7.92
CA GLY A 75 -6.13 4.29 7.85
C GLY A 75 -6.95 4.56 6.60
N ASN A 76 -7.56 5.75 6.57
CA ASN A 76 -8.36 6.25 5.46
C ASN A 76 -7.51 7.06 4.47
N ASN A 77 -8.08 7.32 3.29
CA ASN A 77 -7.49 8.22 2.28
C ASN A 77 -8.13 9.63 2.28
N VAL A 78 -9.00 9.92 3.24
CA VAL A 78 -9.69 11.22 3.41
C VAL A 78 -9.12 11.87 4.67
N ARG A 79 -8.83 13.16 4.57
CA ARG A 79 -8.31 13.97 5.68
C ARG A 79 -9.33 14.10 6.81
#